data_AF-A0A382XYR8-F1
#
_entry.id   AF-A0A382XYR8-F1
#
_cell.length_a   1.000
_cell.length_b   1.000
_cell.length_c   1.000
_cell.angle_alpha   90.00
_cell.angle_beta   90.00
_cell.angle_gamma   90.00
#
_symmetry.space_group_name_H-M   'P 1'
#
loop_
_entity.id
_entity.type
_entity.pdbx_description
1 polymer ?
#
loop_
_entity_poly.entity_id
_entity_poly.type
_entity_poly.pdbx_seq_one_letter_code
_entity_poly.pdbx_strand_id
1 'polypeptide(L)'
;SNNTNQKFISDNVINDVTSVIKKAKRPLIYIGRGIQIANAEEAFLNFVRKTGIPFVTSWNASEMVASNHPQYVGRPGMFGQRHANFIIQNADLILIIGARLSIPQISYNFKDFGRNAFKIMIDIDKAELDKKTLDIDLKINTDAGLFLKKINNFIEGVNTDFSKWLNFCKKLEKKYPLVLKDWNKARSLVNSYNFIDILSEKLKGDDVIITDMGVAFTGTHQTFRVKEGQRFYTNSGFASMGWGLPAAIGACFGNDNKRIICIAGEG
;
A
#
# COMPACT_ATOMS: atom_id res chain seq x y z
N SER A 1 25.11 -13.08 -0.49
CA SER A 1 24.80 -14.38 -1.10
C SER A 1 23.88 -14.15 -2.28
N ASN A 2 24.44 -14.14 -3.49
CA ASN A 2 23.68 -13.97 -4.73
C ASN A 2 22.90 -15.26 -5.02
N ASN A 3 21.60 -15.27 -4.71
CA ASN A 3 20.74 -16.41 -5.00
C ASN A 3 20.26 -16.31 -6.46
N THR A 4 21.01 -16.95 -7.35
CA THR A 4 20.88 -16.97 -8.82
C THR A 4 19.74 -17.87 -9.33
N ASN A 5 18.57 -17.82 -8.68
CA ASN A 5 17.32 -18.39 -9.22
C ASN A 5 16.33 -17.28 -9.57
N GLN A 6 16.82 -16.20 -10.20
CA GLN A 6 15.95 -15.18 -10.77
C GLN A 6 15.19 -15.78 -11.96
N LYS A 7 13.92 -16.14 -11.73
CA LYS A 7 13.03 -16.61 -12.79
C LYS A 7 12.84 -15.50 -13.82
N PHE A 8 13.45 -15.69 -14.98
CA PHE A 8 13.32 -14.79 -16.12
C PHE A 8 11.84 -14.76 -16.56
N ILE A 9 11.28 -13.55 -16.65
CA ILE A 9 9.91 -13.33 -17.10
C ILE A 9 9.94 -13.29 -18.63
N SER A 10 9.09 -14.04 -19.33
CA SER A 10 9.05 -13.98 -20.80
C SER A 10 8.45 -12.66 -21.31
N ASP A 11 8.85 -12.22 -22.50
CA ASP A 11 8.31 -11.01 -23.13
C ASP A 11 6.81 -11.15 -23.41
N ASN A 12 6.35 -12.37 -23.74
CA ASN A 12 4.93 -12.67 -23.96
C ASN A 12 4.09 -12.35 -22.72
N VAL A 13 4.54 -12.73 -21.53
CA VAL A 13 3.82 -12.42 -20.27
C VAL A 13 3.74 -10.91 -20.04
N ILE A 14 4.81 -10.16 -20.32
CA ILE A 14 4.79 -8.71 -20.19
C ILE A 14 3.87 -8.07 -21.24
N ASN A 15 3.87 -8.57 -22.47
CA ASN A 15 2.94 -8.15 -23.52
C ASN A 15 1.47 -8.40 -23.10
N ASP A 16 1.17 -9.54 -22.48
CA ASP A 16 -0.16 -9.83 -21.95
C ASP A 16 -0.57 -8.81 -20.87
N VAL A 17 0.31 -8.55 -19.91
CA VAL A 17 0.06 -7.55 -18.86
C VAL A 17 -0.18 -6.15 -19.45
N THR A 18 0.67 -5.70 -20.38
CA THR A 18 0.50 -4.39 -21.01
C THR A 18 -0.77 -4.32 -21.86
N SER A 19 -1.16 -5.40 -22.53
CA SER A 19 -2.41 -5.51 -23.28
C SER A 19 -3.64 -5.39 -22.37
N VAL A 20 -3.61 -6.05 -21.20
CA VAL A 20 -4.68 -5.95 -20.20
C VAL A 20 -4.75 -4.54 -19.62
N ILE A 21 -3.62 -3.90 -19.30
CA ILE A 21 -3.57 -2.51 -18.83
C ILE A 21 -4.18 -1.56 -19.87
N LYS A 22 -3.87 -1.71 -21.16
CA LYS A 22 -4.41 -0.88 -22.24
C LYS A 22 -5.93 -0.97 -22.37
N LYS A 23 -6.52 -2.13 -22.06
CA LYS A 23 -7.97 -2.39 -22.16
C LYS A 23 -8.73 -1.97 -20.90
N ALA A 24 -8.05 -1.83 -19.77
CA ALA A 24 -8.66 -1.45 -18.50
C ALA A 24 -9.23 -0.03 -18.57
N LYS A 25 -10.35 0.21 -17.89
CA LYS A 25 -10.95 1.54 -17.73
C LYS A 25 -10.75 2.08 -16.31
N ARG A 26 -10.60 1.18 -15.34
CA ARG A 26 -10.48 1.49 -13.91
C ARG A 26 -9.36 0.65 -13.27
N PRO A 27 -8.11 0.74 -13.78
CA PRO A 27 -7.01 -0.01 -13.22
C PRO A 27 -6.60 0.51 -11.84
N LEU A 28 -6.11 -0.40 -11.00
CA LEU A 28 -5.58 -0.09 -9.68
C LEU A 28 -4.31 -0.91 -9.44
N ILE A 29 -3.25 -0.27 -8.94
CA ILE A 29 -2.07 -1.01 -8.46
C ILE A 29 -2.20 -1.19 -6.95
N TYR A 30 -2.02 -2.42 -6.47
CA TYR A 30 -1.90 -2.74 -5.05
C TYR A 30 -0.45 -3.11 -4.77
N ILE A 31 0.26 -2.25 -4.04
CA ILE A 31 1.67 -2.47 -3.71
C ILE A 31 1.87 -3.01 -2.29
N GLY A 32 2.87 -3.86 -2.14
CA GLY A 32 3.31 -4.37 -0.86
C GLY A 32 4.81 -4.20 -0.64
N ARG A 33 5.25 -4.62 0.55
CA ARG A 33 6.65 -4.47 1.00
C ARG A 33 7.65 -5.21 0.12
N GLY A 34 7.20 -6.16 -0.71
CA GLY A 34 8.05 -6.86 -1.67
C GLY A 34 8.77 -5.93 -2.65
N ILE A 35 8.22 -4.75 -2.95
CA ILE A 35 8.89 -3.74 -3.79
C ILE A 35 10.13 -3.17 -3.10
N GLN A 36 10.02 -2.82 -1.81
CA GLN A 36 11.15 -2.30 -1.02
C GLN A 36 12.20 -3.39 -0.79
N ILE A 37 11.78 -4.64 -0.51
CA ILE A 37 12.70 -5.79 -0.37
C ILE A 37 13.50 -5.99 -1.67
N ALA A 38 12.89 -5.76 -2.83
CA ALA A 38 13.54 -5.83 -4.14
C ALA A 38 14.34 -4.57 -4.52
N ASN A 39 14.38 -3.54 -3.66
CA ASN A 39 14.98 -2.21 -3.94
C ASN A 39 14.46 -1.62 -5.27
N ALA A 40 13.14 -1.63 -5.45
CA ALA A 40 12.48 -1.30 -6.72
C ALA A 40 11.53 -0.10 -6.64
N GLU A 41 11.65 0.75 -5.62
CA GLU A 41 10.80 1.92 -5.39
C GLU A 41 10.84 2.90 -6.56
N GLU A 42 12.04 3.25 -7.06
CA GLU A 42 12.19 4.13 -8.23
C GLU A 42 11.60 3.51 -9.50
N ALA A 43 11.76 2.20 -9.70
CA ALA A 43 11.18 1.51 -10.84
C ALA A 43 9.64 1.52 -10.75
N PHE A 44 9.07 1.37 -9.56
CA PHE A 44 7.64 1.51 -9.32
C PHE A 44 7.15 2.93 -9.60
N LEU A 45 7.81 3.96 -9.06
CA LEU A 45 7.43 5.35 -9.29
C LEU A 45 7.52 5.71 -10.77
N ASN A 46 8.53 5.19 -11.49
CA ASN A 46 8.62 5.35 -12.94
C ASN A 46 7.42 4.71 -13.67
N PHE A 47 7.02 3.51 -13.25
CA PHE A 47 5.86 2.82 -13.83
C PHE A 47 4.57 3.59 -13.59
N VAL A 48 4.37 4.13 -12.39
CA VAL A 48 3.22 5.00 -12.06
C VAL A 48 3.25 6.30 -12.87
N ARG A 49 4.41 6.93 -13.05
CA ARG A 49 4.56 8.15 -13.88
C ARG A 49 4.21 7.87 -15.35
N LYS A 50 4.67 6.76 -15.91
CA LYS A 50 4.42 6.37 -17.31
C LYS A 50 2.95 6.02 -17.56
N THR A 51 2.24 5.45 -16.58
CA THR A 51 0.87 4.92 -16.77
C THR A 51 -0.24 5.79 -16.19
N GLY A 52 0.06 6.63 -15.19
CA GLY A 52 -0.94 7.40 -14.47
C GLY A 52 -1.94 6.58 -13.64
N ILE A 53 -1.70 5.28 -13.45
CA ILE A 53 -2.63 4.38 -12.73
C ILE A 53 -2.66 4.75 -11.23
N PRO A 54 -3.85 4.90 -10.60
CA PRO A 54 -3.94 5.08 -9.17
C PRO A 54 -3.47 3.84 -8.41
N PHE A 55 -2.96 4.02 -7.20
CA PHE A 55 -2.44 2.92 -6.41
C PHE A 55 -2.73 3.02 -4.91
N VAL A 56 -2.77 1.86 -4.27
CA VAL A 56 -2.99 1.66 -2.83
C VAL A 56 -1.86 0.85 -2.23
N THR A 57 -1.61 1.03 -0.93
CA THR A 57 -0.55 0.31 -0.22
C THR A 57 -1.10 -0.75 0.72
N SER A 58 -0.36 -1.86 0.87
CA SER A 58 -0.45 -2.70 2.06
C SER A 58 -0.07 -1.90 3.31
N TRP A 59 -0.48 -2.37 4.49
CA TRP A 59 -0.09 -1.72 5.75
C TRP A 59 1.43 -1.62 5.91
N ASN A 60 2.17 -2.67 5.56
CA ASN A 60 3.63 -2.73 5.66
C ASN A 60 4.37 -2.04 4.50
N ALA A 61 3.67 -1.34 3.60
CA ALA A 61 4.27 -0.56 2.52
C ALA A 61 3.80 0.90 2.57
N SER A 62 3.26 1.32 3.72
CA SER A 62 2.61 2.62 3.89
C SER A 62 3.59 3.78 3.82
N GLU A 63 4.85 3.54 4.18
CA GLU A 63 5.98 4.46 4.13
C GLU A 63 6.62 4.58 2.74
N MET A 64 6.28 3.68 1.82
CA MET A 64 6.92 3.61 0.50
C MET A 64 6.62 4.85 -0.35
N VAL A 65 5.50 5.54 -0.08
CA VAL A 65 5.10 6.76 -0.78
C VAL A 65 4.54 7.79 0.19
N ALA A 66 4.76 9.06 -0.09
CA ALA A 66 4.06 10.13 0.61
C ALA A 66 2.55 10.08 0.35
N SER A 67 1.75 10.39 1.36
CA SER A 67 0.28 10.35 1.30
C SER A 67 -0.30 11.43 0.37
N ASN A 68 0.49 12.45 0.02
CA ASN A 68 0.11 13.50 -0.95
C ASN A 68 0.45 13.15 -2.40
N HIS A 69 1.02 11.97 -2.68
CA HIS A 69 1.35 11.56 -4.04
C HIS A 69 0.08 11.58 -4.93
N PRO A 70 0.11 12.17 -6.14
CA PRO A 70 -1.12 12.43 -6.90
C PRO A 70 -1.94 11.16 -7.22
N GLN A 71 -1.26 10.07 -7.56
CA GLN A 71 -1.86 8.76 -7.87
C GLN A 71 -2.12 7.90 -6.62
N TYR A 72 -1.68 8.30 -5.43
CA TYR A 72 -1.95 7.53 -4.22
C TYR A 72 -3.40 7.71 -3.78
N VAL A 73 -4.11 6.61 -3.52
CA VAL A 73 -5.55 6.63 -3.20
C VAL A 73 -5.91 5.83 -1.94
N GLY A 74 -4.90 5.44 -1.15
CA GLY A 74 -5.09 5.08 0.25
C GLY A 74 -4.63 3.69 0.69
N ARG A 75 -5.07 3.31 1.90
CA ARG A 75 -4.74 2.06 2.61
C ARG A 75 -5.99 1.21 2.84
N PRO A 76 -6.30 0.23 1.97
CA PRO A 76 -7.46 -0.64 2.12
C PRO A 76 -7.27 -1.70 3.22
N GLY A 77 -8.34 -2.40 3.55
CA GLY A 77 -8.36 -3.50 4.51
C GLY A 77 -9.54 -3.45 5.48
N MET A 78 -9.61 -4.44 6.38
CA MET A 78 -10.64 -4.57 7.41
C MET A 78 -10.70 -3.34 8.31
N PHE A 79 -9.53 -2.81 8.69
CA PHE A 79 -9.37 -1.53 9.38
C PHE A 79 -8.78 -0.46 8.46
N GLY A 80 -9.00 -0.57 7.16
CA GLY A 80 -8.49 0.37 6.17
C GLY A 80 -9.37 1.61 5.98
N GLN A 81 -8.90 2.49 5.11
CA GLN A 81 -9.61 3.68 4.69
C GLN A 81 -10.81 3.31 3.83
N ARG A 82 -11.98 3.84 4.18
CA ARG A 82 -13.25 3.50 3.53
C ARG A 82 -13.25 3.78 2.03
N HIS A 83 -12.69 4.90 1.60
CA HIS A 83 -12.57 5.22 0.18
C HIS A 83 -11.71 4.20 -0.58
N ALA A 84 -10.59 3.74 0.00
CA ALA A 84 -9.69 2.78 -0.63
C ALA A 84 -10.40 1.42 -0.85
N ASN A 85 -11.22 0.98 0.11
CA ASN A 85 -12.05 -0.21 -0.04
C ASN A 85 -13.08 -0.06 -1.17
N PHE A 86 -13.73 1.09 -1.30
CA PHE A 86 -14.63 1.35 -2.43
C PHE A 86 -13.90 1.36 -3.77
N ILE A 87 -12.69 1.91 -3.83
CA ILE A 87 -11.86 1.95 -5.05
C ILE A 87 -11.53 0.54 -5.51
N ILE A 88 -11.09 -0.36 -4.61
CA ILE A 88 -10.85 -1.78 -4.94
C ILE A 88 -12.09 -2.43 -5.55
N GLN A 89 -13.26 -2.24 -4.93
CA GLN A 89 -14.50 -2.87 -5.40
C GLN A 89 -15.00 -2.32 -6.74
N ASN A 90 -14.55 -1.12 -7.11
CA ASN A 90 -14.88 -0.48 -8.39
C ASN A 90 -13.75 -0.61 -9.42
N ALA A 91 -12.64 -1.27 -9.12
CA ALA A 91 -11.61 -1.53 -10.11
C ALA A 91 -12.06 -2.61 -11.11
N ASP A 92 -11.60 -2.52 -12.36
CA ASP A 92 -11.75 -3.57 -13.38
C ASP A 92 -10.45 -4.33 -13.67
N LEU A 93 -9.32 -3.80 -13.18
CA LEU A 93 -8.02 -4.43 -13.17
C LEU A 93 -7.35 -4.12 -11.83
N ILE A 94 -6.84 -5.15 -11.14
CA ILE A 94 -6.00 -4.97 -9.96
C ILE A 94 -4.64 -5.63 -10.22
N LEU A 95 -3.59 -4.82 -10.25
CA LEU A 95 -2.21 -5.25 -10.37
C LEU A 95 -1.57 -5.32 -8.98
N ILE A 96 -1.38 -6.53 -8.47
CA ILE A 96 -0.87 -6.80 -7.13
C ILE A 96 0.63 -7.06 -7.24
N ILE A 97 1.47 -6.20 -6.66
CA ILE A 97 2.93 -6.28 -6.80
C ILE A 97 3.58 -6.40 -5.42
N GLY A 98 4.19 -7.57 -5.16
CA GLY A 98 4.92 -7.82 -3.92
C GLY A 98 4.07 -7.68 -2.65
N ALA A 99 2.78 -8.03 -2.76
CA ALA A 99 1.82 -7.90 -1.67
C ALA A 99 1.14 -9.24 -1.37
N ARG A 100 1.42 -9.78 -0.18
CA ARG A 100 0.79 -11.02 0.31
C ARG A 100 -0.72 -10.93 0.55
N LEU A 101 -1.33 -9.74 0.55
CA LEU A 101 -2.79 -9.56 0.69
C LEU A 101 -3.45 -10.51 1.72
N SER A 102 -2.92 -10.49 2.95
CA SER A 102 -3.43 -11.33 4.04
C SER A 102 -4.88 -10.98 4.41
N ILE A 103 -5.57 -11.83 5.16
CA ILE A 103 -6.99 -11.62 5.55
C ILE A 103 -7.27 -10.20 6.08
N PRO A 104 -6.44 -9.57 6.92
CA PRO A 104 -6.70 -8.19 7.34
C PRO A 104 -6.75 -7.16 6.20
N GLN A 105 -6.15 -7.45 5.04
CA GLN A 105 -6.15 -6.59 3.85
C GLN A 105 -7.31 -6.88 2.89
N ILE A 106 -7.84 -8.11 2.88
CA ILE A 106 -8.86 -8.55 1.90
C ILE A 106 -10.18 -8.99 2.55
N SER A 107 -10.27 -8.95 3.88
CA SER A 107 -11.40 -9.40 4.71
C SER A 107 -11.62 -10.91 4.70
N TYR A 108 -12.49 -11.39 5.60
CA TYR A 108 -12.95 -12.79 5.64
C TYR A 108 -13.88 -13.14 4.47
N ASN A 109 -14.55 -12.14 3.88
CA ASN A 109 -15.28 -12.29 2.63
C ASN A 109 -14.35 -12.05 1.42
N PHE A 110 -13.22 -12.76 1.39
CA PHE A 110 -12.19 -12.59 0.37
C PHE A 110 -12.63 -13.01 -1.04
N LYS A 111 -13.70 -13.81 -1.16
CA LYS A 111 -14.33 -14.16 -2.44
C LYS A 111 -14.85 -12.93 -3.20
N ASP A 112 -15.29 -11.91 -2.45
CA ASP A 112 -15.78 -10.65 -3.01
C ASP A 112 -14.66 -9.61 -3.19
N PHE A 113 -13.39 -9.97 -2.97
CA PHE A 113 -12.28 -9.05 -3.14
C PHE A 113 -12.14 -8.63 -4.62
N GLY A 114 -12.35 -7.34 -4.90
CA GLY A 114 -12.24 -6.82 -6.27
C GLY A 114 -13.16 -7.57 -7.23
N ARG A 115 -14.43 -7.77 -6.88
CA ARG A 115 -15.40 -8.65 -7.56
C ARG A 115 -15.51 -8.49 -9.08
N ASN A 116 -15.22 -7.31 -9.62
CA ASN A 116 -15.31 -6.99 -11.05
C ASN A 116 -13.93 -6.89 -11.72
N ALA A 117 -12.86 -7.16 -10.99
CA ALA A 117 -11.50 -6.94 -11.45
C ALA A 117 -10.88 -8.22 -11.98
N PHE A 118 -10.21 -8.09 -13.13
CA PHE A 118 -9.17 -9.01 -13.54
C PHE A 118 -7.95 -8.79 -12.62
N LYS A 119 -7.48 -9.83 -11.95
CA LYS A 119 -6.44 -9.75 -10.92
C LYS A 119 -5.15 -10.36 -11.43
N ILE A 120 -4.12 -9.53 -11.49
CA ILE A 120 -2.76 -9.95 -11.84
C ILE A 120 -1.93 -9.89 -10.56
N MET A 121 -1.26 -10.97 -10.19
CA MET A 121 -0.41 -11.01 -9.00
C MET A 121 1.03 -11.37 -9.35
N ILE A 122 1.95 -10.52 -8.88
CA ILE A 122 3.39 -10.64 -9.01
C ILE A 122 3.95 -10.88 -7.61
N ASP A 123 4.46 -12.08 -7.38
CA ASP A 123 5.10 -12.44 -6.13
C ASP A 123 6.23 -13.45 -6.35
N ILE A 124 7.30 -13.31 -5.56
CA ILE A 124 8.45 -14.22 -5.63
C ILE A 124 8.13 -15.56 -4.98
N ASP A 125 7.22 -15.57 -3.99
CA ASP A 125 6.76 -16.79 -3.34
C ASP A 125 5.59 -17.41 -4.10
N LYS A 126 5.78 -18.64 -4.57
CA LYS A 126 4.74 -19.40 -5.26
C LYS A 126 3.57 -19.74 -4.33
N ALA A 127 3.82 -19.96 -3.04
CA ALA A 127 2.76 -20.26 -2.08
C ALA A 127 1.77 -19.09 -1.94
N GLU A 128 2.27 -17.86 -2.04
CA GLU A 128 1.43 -16.65 -2.00
C GLU A 128 0.55 -16.50 -3.25
N LEU A 129 1.02 -16.98 -4.40
CA LEU A 129 0.23 -17.01 -5.65
C LEU A 129 -0.83 -18.11 -5.64
N ASP A 130 -0.58 -19.22 -4.95
CA ASP A 130 -1.45 -20.40 -4.94
C ASP A 130 -2.37 -20.49 -3.72
N LYS A 131 -2.38 -19.49 -2.85
CA LYS A 131 -3.24 -19.47 -1.67
C LYS A 131 -4.72 -19.42 -2.05
N LYS A 132 -5.53 -20.13 -1.26
CA LYS A 132 -6.98 -20.28 -1.47
C LYS A 132 -7.80 -19.03 -1.11
N THR A 133 -7.16 -18.03 -0.53
CA THR A 133 -7.82 -16.79 -0.09
C THR A 133 -7.85 -15.72 -1.18
N LEU A 134 -7.31 -15.99 -2.37
CA LEU A 134 -7.35 -15.06 -3.51
C LEU A 134 -7.55 -15.80 -4.84
N ASP A 135 -8.56 -15.35 -5.58
CA ASP A 135 -8.78 -15.78 -6.95
C ASP A 135 -8.02 -14.85 -7.91
N ILE A 136 -6.82 -15.29 -8.32
CA ILE A 136 -5.91 -14.56 -9.22
C ILE A 136 -6.04 -15.11 -10.64
N ASP A 137 -6.33 -14.23 -11.59
CA ASP A 137 -6.51 -14.56 -13.01
C ASP A 137 -5.18 -14.76 -13.76
N LEU A 138 -4.17 -13.95 -13.45
CA LEU A 138 -2.82 -14.07 -14.00
C LEU A 138 -1.77 -14.05 -12.88
N LYS A 139 -1.09 -15.18 -12.69
CA LYS A 139 -0.04 -15.36 -11.68
C LYS A 139 1.34 -15.26 -12.32
N ILE A 140 2.19 -14.37 -11.82
CA ILE A 140 3.55 -14.17 -12.31
C ILE A 140 4.53 -14.39 -11.16
N ASN A 141 5.23 -15.52 -11.19
CA ASN A 141 6.17 -15.89 -10.13
C ASN A 141 7.57 -15.36 -10.39
N THR A 142 7.86 -14.18 -9.87
CA THR A 142 9.13 -13.46 -10.10
C THR A 142 9.35 -12.38 -9.04
N ASP A 143 10.58 -11.88 -8.95
CA ASP A 143 10.93 -10.74 -8.12
C ASP A 143 10.23 -9.45 -8.61
N ALA A 144 9.70 -8.66 -7.68
CA ALA A 144 8.97 -7.43 -8.00
C ALA A 144 9.84 -6.41 -8.76
N GLY A 145 11.13 -6.32 -8.43
CA GLY A 145 12.07 -5.43 -9.10
C GLY A 145 12.38 -5.86 -10.53
N LEU A 146 12.54 -7.17 -10.79
CA LEU A 146 12.68 -7.69 -12.15
C LEU A 146 11.45 -7.40 -13.00
N PHE A 147 10.25 -7.62 -12.45
CA PHE A 147 9.01 -7.30 -13.13
C PHE A 147 8.90 -5.81 -13.46
N LEU A 148 9.12 -4.93 -12.48
CA LEU A 148 9.00 -3.49 -12.65
C LEU A 148 10.02 -2.93 -13.65
N LYS A 149 11.27 -3.40 -13.61
CA LYS A 149 12.29 -3.02 -14.60
C LYS A 149 11.86 -3.42 -16.01
N LYS A 150 11.36 -4.66 -16.16
CA LYS A 150 10.98 -5.18 -17.47
C LYS A 150 9.73 -4.48 -18.03
N ILE A 151 8.66 -4.36 -17.25
CA ILE A 151 7.41 -3.72 -17.71
C ILE A 151 7.61 -2.24 -18.06
N ASN A 152 8.53 -1.53 -17.38
CA ASN A 152 8.84 -0.14 -17.72
C ASN A 152 9.39 0.05 -19.13
N ASN A 153 10.06 -0.96 -19.70
CA ASN A 153 10.56 -0.93 -21.07
C ASN A 153 9.41 -1.17 -22.08
N PHE A 154 8.44 -2.00 -21.72
CA PHE A 154 7.31 -2.36 -22.59
C PHE A 154 6.16 -1.36 -22.55
N ILE A 155 6.04 -0.61 -21.46
CA ILE A 155 5.01 0.42 -21.31
C ILE A 155 5.42 1.75 -21.97
N GLU A 156 6.65 1.84 -22.46
CA GLU A 156 7.14 2.99 -23.21
C GLU A 156 6.33 3.15 -24.51
N GLY A 157 5.66 4.29 -24.68
CA GLY A 157 4.77 4.54 -25.82
C GLY A 157 3.33 4.03 -25.66
N VAL A 158 2.98 3.45 -24.50
CA VAL A 158 1.60 3.04 -24.22
C VAL A 158 0.79 4.26 -23.79
N ASN A 159 0.02 4.82 -24.73
CA ASN A 159 -0.88 5.93 -24.44
C ASN A 159 -2.02 5.46 -23.54
N THR A 160 -1.97 5.86 -22.27
CA THR A 160 -3.00 5.57 -21.26
C THR A 160 -3.49 6.87 -20.66
N ASP A 161 -4.80 7.00 -20.52
CA ASP A 161 -5.42 8.12 -19.81
C ASP A 161 -6.43 7.58 -18.79
N PHE A 162 -6.00 7.53 -17.53
CA PHE A 162 -6.84 7.15 -16.41
C PHE A 162 -7.27 8.37 -15.58
N SER A 163 -7.17 9.60 -16.10
CA SER A 163 -7.51 10.83 -15.38
C SER A 163 -8.95 10.84 -14.87
N LYS A 164 -9.92 10.36 -15.67
CA LYS A 164 -11.32 10.22 -15.26
C LYS A 164 -11.48 9.26 -14.08
N TRP A 165 -10.75 8.14 -14.11
CA TRP A 165 -10.76 7.16 -13.03
C TRP A 165 -10.08 7.70 -11.77
N LEU A 166 -8.90 8.30 -11.90
CA LEU A 166 -8.21 8.96 -10.79
C LEU A 166 -9.08 10.03 -10.13
N ASN A 167 -9.77 10.85 -10.93
CA ASN A 167 -10.72 11.85 -10.44
C ASN A 167 -11.88 11.22 -9.66
N PHE A 168 -12.39 10.06 -10.09
CA PHE A 168 -13.39 9.32 -9.33
C PHE A 168 -12.83 8.86 -7.98
N CYS A 169 -11.62 8.28 -7.96
CA CYS A 169 -10.94 7.89 -6.71
C CYS A 169 -10.78 9.08 -5.75
N LYS A 170 -10.33 10.24 -6.26
CA LYS A 170 -10.17 11.46 -5.46
C LYS A 170 -11.50 12.04 -4.97
N LYS A 171 -12.59 11.87 -5.72
CA LYS A 171 -13.94 12.20 -5.24
C LYS A 171 -14.37 11.29 -4.09
N LEU A 172 -14.05 9.99 -4.13
CA LEU A 172 -14.33 9.08 -3.02
C LEU A 172 -13.53 9.44 -1.77
N GLU A 173 -12.25 9.79 -1.92
CA GLU A 173 -11.39 10.28 -0.83
C GLU A 173 -12.03 11.50 -0.13
N LYS A 174 -12.52 12.48 -0.90
CA LYS A 174 -13.23 13.65 -0.37
C LYS A 174 -14.58 13.30 0.27
N LYS A 175 -15.32 12.34 -0.29
CA LYS A 175 -16.63 11.92 0.20
C LYS A 175 -16.54 11.16 1.53
N TYR A 176 -15.45 10.41 1.74
CA TYR A 176 -15.20 9.63 2.94
C TYR A 176 -13.89 10.08 3.58
N PRO A 177 -13.86 11.27 4.22
CA PRO A 177 -12.65 11.80 4.84
C PRO A 177 -12.21 10.92 6.00
N LEU A 178 -10.91 10.95 6.29
CA LEU A 178 -10.29 10.17 7.38
C LEU A 178 -10.75 10.65 8.77
N VAL A 179 -10.97 11.96 8.90
CA VAL A 179 -11.46 12.60 10.13
C VAL A 179 -12.77 13.32 9.80
N LEU A 180 -13.82 13.02 10.55
CA LEU A 180 -15.10 13.70 10.41
C LEU A 180 -15.04 15.10 11.05
N LYS A 181 -15.74 16.07 10.47
CA LYS A 181 -15.76 17.46 10.97
C LYS A 181 -16.13 17.58 12.44
N ASP A 182 -17.03 16.72 12.93
CA ASP A 182 -17.47 16.70 14.33
C ASP A 182 -16.44 16.15 15.32
N TRP A 183 -15.39 15.49 14.84
CA TRP A 183 -14.29 14.96 15.66
C TRP A 183 -13.25 16.04 16.00
N ASN A 184 -13.27 17.17 15.29
CA ASN A 184 -12.39 18.31 15.53
C ASN A 184 -12.91 19.26 16.61
N LYS A 185 -14.15 19.04 17.08
CA LYS A 185 -14.77 19.87 18.12
C LYS A 185 -14.15 19.54 19.48
N ALA A 186 -13.80 20.57 20.24
CA ALA A 186 -13.35 20.42 21.62
C ALA A 186 -14.44 19.74 22.45
N ARG A 187 -14.05 18.66 23.15
CA ARG A 187 -14.89 17.87 24.06
C ARG A 187 -14.09 17.58 25.33
N SER A 188 -14.71 16.89 26.29
CA SER A 188 -14.02 16.43 27.52
C SER A 188 -12.91 15.42 27.26
N LEU A 189 -12.95 14.71 26.13
CA LEU A 189 -11.95 13.72 25.72
C LEU A 189 -11.44 14.00 24.30
N VAL A 190 -10.20 13.61 24.04
CA VAL A 190 -9.58 13.71 22.72
C VAL A 190 -10.03 12.53 21.84
N ASN A 191 -10.48 12.82 20.63
CA ASN A 191 -10.73 11.78 19.63
C ASN A 191 -9.39 11.29 19.05
N SER A 192 -9.13 9.98 19.13
CA SER A 192 -7.85 9.38 18.71
C SER A 192 -7.53 9.60 17.22
N TYR A 193 -8.54 9.56 16.33
CA TYR A 193 -8.35 9.80 14.90
C TYR A 193 -7.93 11.23 14.60
N ASN A 194 -8.58 12.22 15.23
CA ASN A 194 -8.19 13.61 15.11
C ASN A 194 -6.81 13.87 15.71
N PHE A 195 -6.49 13.23 16.85
CA PHE A 195 -5.15 13.31 17.45
C PHE A 195 -4.06 12.82 16.48
N ILE A 196 -4.26 11.67 15.83
CA ILE A 196 -3.28 11.14 14.87
C ILE A 196 -3.15 12.05 13.63
N ASP A 197 -4.25 12.57 13.10
CA ASP A 197 -4.21 13.48 11.94
C ASP A 197 -3.37 14.72 12.25
N ILE A 198 -3.64 15.38 13.39
CA ILE A 198 -2.87 16.53 13.88
C ILE A 198 -1.42 16.13 14.16
N LEU A 199 -1.18 14.98 14.79
CA LEU A 199 0.17 14.48 15.04
C LEU A 199 0.94 14.36 13.72
N SER A 200 0.36 13.72 12.71
CA SER A 200 0.99 13.55 11.40
C SER A 200 1.32 14.88 10.72
N GLU A 201 0.48 15.91 10.89
CA GLU A 201 0.77 17.26 10.41
C GLU A 201 2.00 17.88 11.09
N LYS A 202 2.15 17.66 12.41
CA LYS A 202 3.23 18.25 13.22
C LYS A 202 4.58 17.52 13.12
N LEU A 203 4.60 16.26 12.72
CA LEU A 203 5.84 15.49 12.54
C LEU A 203 6.65 15.95 11.32
N LYS A 204 7.96 15.72 11.33
CA LYS A 204 8.88 16.07 10.24
C LYS A 204 9.05 14.91 9.26
N GLY A 205 9.53 15.21 8.05
CA GLY A 205 9.78 14.22 7.00
C GLY A 205 10.81 13.16 7.37
N ASP A 206 11.71 13.46 8.31
CA ASP A 206 12.77 12.58 8.79
C ASP A 206 12.46 11.86 10.11
N ASP A 207 11.27 12.09 10.69
CA ASP A 207 10.81 11.36 11.86
C ASP A 207 10.57 9.88 11.54
N VAL A 208 10.88 9.01 12.48
CA VAL A 208 10.59 7.57 12.41
C VAL A 208 9.42 7.26 13.31
N ILE A 209 8.36 6.69 12.73
CA ILE A 209 7.11 6.39 13.41
C ILE A 209 6.99 4.89 13.60
N ILE A 210 6.68 4.48 14.82
CA ILE A 210 6.50 3.08 15.21
C ILE A 210 5.17 2.97 15.91
N THR A 211 4.34 2.04 15.44
CA THR A 211 3.07 1.73 16.12
C THR A 211 3.19 0.43 16.87
N ASP A 212 2.79 0.44 18.13
CA ASP A 212 2.33 -0.77 18.79
C ASP A 212 0.96 -1.19 18.24
N MET A 213 0.37 -2.24 18.81
CA MET A 213 -0.84 -2.89 18.31
C MET A 213 -2.14 -2.32 18.89
N GLY A 214 -3.27 -2.88 18.46
CA GLY A 214 -4.59 -2.41 18.87
C GLY A 214 -5.02 -1.13 18.15
N VAL A 215 -5.59 -0.18 18.89
CA VAL A 215 -6.04 1.11 18.34
C VAL A 215 -4.86 1.99 17.94
N ALA A 216 -3.72 1.88 18.63
CA ALA A 216 -2.49 2.55 18.26
C ALA A 216 -2.03 2.14 16.84
N PHE A 217 -2.23 0.88 16.46
CA PHE A 217 -2.00 0.42 15.09
C PHE A 217 -3.13 0.83 14.13
N THR A 218 -4.36 0.40 14.41
CA THR A 218 -5.48 0.51 13.46
C THR A 218 -5.93 1.95 13.25
N GLY A 219 -6.03 2.74 14.32
CA GLY A 219 -6.34 4.17 14.26
C GLY A 219 -5.27 4.95 13.49
N THR A 220 -4.00 4.64 13.77
CA THR A 220 -2.87 5.28 13.08
C THR A 220 -2.88 4.96 11.59
N HIS A 221 -3.09 3.70 11.20
CA HIS A 221 -3.11 3.32 9.78
C HIS A 221 -4.26 3.96 9.00
N GLN A 222 -5.38 4.26 9.66
CA GLN A 222 -6.49 4.96 9.02
C GLN A 222 -6.19 6.44 8.75
N THR A 223 -5.53 7.13 9.68
CA THR A 223 -5.48 8.60 9.69
C THR A 223 -4.11 9.20 9.43
N PHE A 224 -3.03 8.48 9.73
CA PHE A 224 -1.68 9.02 9.67
C PHE A 224 -1.27 9.35 8.23
N ARG A 225 -0.90 10.61 7.98
CA ARG A 225 -0.41 11.09 6.68
C ARG A 225 1.11 10.98 6.65
N VAL A 226 1.59 9.92 6.01
CA VAL A 226 3.02 9.71 5.75
C VAL A 226 3.53 10.83 4.83
N LYS A 227 4.66 11.42 5.20
CA LYS A 227 5.40 12.41 4.43
C LYS A 227 6.57 11.75 3.70
N GLU A 228 7.05 12.42 2.66
CA GLU A 228 8.23 11.97 1.92
C GLU A 228 9.42 11.79 2.86
N GLY A 229 10.15 10.68 2.73
CA GLY A 229 11.29 10.33 3.58
C GLY A 229 10.94 9.75 4.95
N GLN A 230 9.68 9.79 5.40
CA GLN A 230 9.31 9.25 6.70
C GLN A 230 9.43 7.73 6.71
N ARG A 231 9.86 7.20 7.85
CA ARG A 231 9.78 5.76 8.11
C ARG A 231 8.56 5.49 8.96
N PHE A 232 7.76 4.49 8.60
CA PHE A 232 6.58 4.09 9.34
C PHE A 232 6.53 2.59 9.48
N TYR A 233 6.76 2.10 10.71
CA TYR A 233 6.91 0.68 11.00
C TYR A 233 5.78 0.16 11.89
N THR A 234 5.37 -1.06 11.58
CA THR A 234 4.38 -1.83 12.34
C THR A 234 4.69 -3.32 12.22
N ASN A 235 4.35 -4.09 13.25
CA ASN A 235 4.36 -5.55 13.21
C ASN A 235 2.96 -6.11 12.88
N SER A 236 2.46 -5.81 11.69
CA SER A 236 1.13 -6.25 11.26
C SER A 236 1.03 -7.77 11.00
N GLY A 237 2.16 -8.49 11.07
CA GLY A 237 2.24 -9.92 10.76
C GLY A 237 1.76 -10.78 11.91
N PHE A 238 2.41 -10.62 13.07
CA PHE A 238 2.05 -11.31 14.31
C PHE A 238 1.16 -10.47 15.22
N ALA A 239 1.16 -9.15 15.05
CA ALA A 239 0.37 -8.21 15.86
C ALA A 239 0.57 -8.37 17.38
N SER A 240 1.83 -8.58 17.81
CA SER A 240 2.19 -8.69 19.22
C SER A 240 2.13 -7.33 19.92
N MET A 241 1.28 -7.20 20.95
CA MET A 241 1.25 -6.04 21.84
C MET A 241 2.55 -5.95 22.66
N GLY A 242 3.02 -4.73 22.92
CA GLY A 242 4.30 -4.47 23.59
C GLY A 242 5.50 -4.49 22.64
N TRP A 243 5.28 -4.68 21.33
CA TRP A 243 6.34 -4.62 20.32
C TRP A 243 6.85 -3.20 20.09
N GLY A 244 6.01 -2.18 20.29
CA GLY A 244 6.30 -0.79 19.89
C GLY A 244 7.52 -0.21 20.61
N LEU A 245 7.60 -0.39 21.93
CA LEU A 245 8.71 0.15 22.74
C LEU A 245 10.09 -0.45 22.37
N PRO A 246 10.30 -1.79 22.38
CA PRO A 246 11.59 -2.35 21.99
C PRO A 246 11.93 -2.06 20.52
N ALA A 247 10.93 -2.01 19.63
CA ALA A 247 11.14 -1.59 18.24
C ALA A 247 11.60 -0.13 18.14
N ALA A 248 11.05 0.77 18.96
CA ALA A 248 11.46 2.18 19.02
C ALA A 248 12.90 2.36 19.49
N ILE A 249 13.31 1.59 20.51
CA ILE A 249 14.70 1.55 20.95
C ILE A 249 15.61 1.07 19.81
N GLY A 250 15.28 -0.05 19.18
CA GLY A 250 16.06 -0.59 18.05
C GLY A 250 16.14 0.38 16.86
N ALA A 251 15.04 1.06 16.53
CA ALA A 251 15.01 2.04 15.45
C ALA A 251 15.85 3.28 15.76
N CYS A 252 15.93 3.70 17.03
CA CYS A 252 16.82 4.77 17.45
C CYS A 252 18.28 4.43 17.10
N PHE A 253 18.74 3.24 17.52
CA PHE A 253 20.10 2.75 17.21
C PHE A 253 20.32 2.53 15.70
N GLY A 254 19.31 2.03 14.98
CA GLY A 254 19.40 1.74 13.56
C GLY A 254 19.24 2.94 12.62
N ASN A 255 18.89 4.12 13.14
CA ASN A 255 18.66 5.34 12.33
C ASN A 255 19.45 6.54 12.89
N ASP A 256 20.69 6.32 13.32
CA ASP A 256 21.61 7.40 13.76
C ASP A 256 21.02 8.33 14.81
N ASN A 257 20.25 7.79 15.76
CA ASN A 257 19.55 8.55 16.81
C ASN A 257 18.60 9.64 16.28
N LYS A 258 18.02 9.45 15.09
CA LYS A 258 16.89 10.26 14.61
C LYS A 258 15.72 10.23 15.60
N ARG A 259 14.88 11.26 15.53
CA ARG A 259 13.70 11.37 16.40
C ARG A 259 12.73 10.21 16.12
N ILE A 260 12.47 9.42 17.16
CA ILE A 260 11.56 8.29 17.13
C ILE A 260 10.24 8.66 17.82
N ILE A 261 9.13 8.37 17.17
CA ILE A 261 7.78 8.53 17.71
C ILE A 261 7.17 7.14 17.89
N CYS A 262 7.09 6.67 19.13
CA CYS A 262 6.38 5.45 19.46
C CYS A 262 4.92 5.79 19.80
N ILE A 263 3.98 5.25 19.02
CA ILE A 263 2.54 5.36 19.24
C ILE A 263 2.10 4.03 19.85
N ALA A 264 1.80 4.03 21.14
CA ALA A 264 1.41 2.86 21.90
C ALA A 264 0.02 3.04 22.54
N GLY A 265 -0.66 1.92 22.77
CA GLY A 265 -1.83 1.88 23.65
C GLY A 265 -1.40 1.78 25.11
N GLU A 266 -2.37 1.82 26.01
CA GLU A 266 -2.19 1.70 27.46
C GLU A 266 -1.91 0.26 27.94
N GLY A 267 -2.26 -0.74 27.12
CA GLY A 267 -2.12 -2.16 27.44
C GLY A 267 -0.81 -2.79 27.00
#